data_AF-A0A846Q8P5-F1
#
_entry.id   AF-A0A846Q8P5-F1
#
_cell.length_a   1.000
_cell.length_b   1.000
_cell.length_c   1.000
_cell.angle_alpha   90.00
_cell.angle_beta   90.00
_cell.angle_gamma   90.00
#
_symmetry.space_group_name_H-M   'P 1'
#
loop_
_entity.id
_entity.type
_entity.pdbx_description
1 polymer ?
#
loop_
_entity_poly.entity_id
_entity_poly.type
_entity_poly.pdbx_seq_one_letter_code
_entity_poly.pdbx_strand_id
1 'polypeptide(L)'
;MNLFLIYQIPQQQPSIDSGLVIANFLLVFVTLALVFVTGYYAWQTRKTVGVMKYQADVMKDEVDVMKNTLFHHILEDIQKEYRSPRMLLAVKSLWDFYRKYGEDKPEDEFVGEYKKRCDKDDKWVLFQKKNKRFEFVEATLHNQRRLVSHFYQHLAVLKEKKILPEDLIYSKWSEADLRIIPKILFPIENYLRAKIHEPKLEPLDKECSLMKLYEHSKNRLERVKPIV
;
A
#
# COMPACT_ATOMS: atom_id res chain seq x y z
N MET A 1 16.98 104.42 36.24
CA MET A 1 17.47 104.36 34.84
C MET A 1 18.25 103.05 34.72
N ASN A 2 17.60 101.97 34.29
CA ASN A 2 17.34 101.51 32.91
C ASN A 2 18.57 100.96 32.20
N LEU A 3 18.60 99.62 32.02
CA LEU A 3 19.27 98.90 30.93
C LEU A 3 18.79 97.43 30.92
N PHE A 4 17.79 97.13 30.08
CA PHE A 4 17.39 95.77 29.67
C PHE A 4 17.97 95.54 28.27
N LEU A 5 18.86 94.56 28.14
CA LEU A 5 19.47 94.12 26.87
C LEU A 5 18.56 93.08 26.21
N ILE A 6 17.87 93.49 25.15
CA ILE A 6 17.06 92.64 24.28
C ILE A 6 17.97 92.04 23.21
N TYR A 7 18.21 90.73 23.27
CA TYR A 7 18.98 89.98 22.27
C TYR A 7 18.07 89.71 21.06
N GLN A 8 18.23 90.49 19.99
CA GLN A 8 17.54 90.24 18.71
C GLN A 8 18.19 89.06 18.00
N ILE A 9 17.47 87.93 17.90
CA ILE A 9 17.84 86.81 17.02
C ILE A 9 17.46 87.22 15.58
N PRO A 10 18.40 87.17 14.61
CA PRO A 10 18.10 87.49 13.22
C PRO A 10 17.17 86.43 12.62
N GLN A 11 16.01 86.87 12.14
CA GLN A 11 15.15 86.07 11.28
C GLN A 11 15.77 86.00 9.87
N GLN A 12 16.62 85.01 9.63
CA GLN A 12 16.88 84.55 8.26
C GLN A 12 15.70 83.70 7.83
N GLN A 13 14.81 84.25 6.99
CA GLN A 13 13.85 83.44 6.25
C GLN A 13 14.62 82.69 5.14
N PRO A 14 14.73 81.35 5.21
CA PRO A 14 15.34 80.59 4.14
C PRO A 14 14.48 80.78 2.88
N SER A 15 15.11 81.20 1.77
CA SER A 15 14.47 81.17 0.45
C SER A 15 14.19 79.71 0.10
N ILE A 16 12.95 79.27 0.30
CA ILE A 16 12.51 77.93 -0.05
C ILE A 16 12.58 77.83 -1.58
N ASP A 17 13.49 77.01 -2.09
CA ASP A 17 13.56 76.66 -3.50
C ASP A 17 12.31 75.82 -3.86
N SER A 18 11.38 76.45 -4.57
CA SER A 18 10.12 75.84 -4.98
C SER A 18 10.34 74.61 -5.87
N GLY A 19 11.46 74.54 -6.60
CA GLY A 19 11.83 73.37 -7.40
C GLY A 19 12.12 72.14 -6.55
N LEU A 20 12.84 72.32 -5.43
CA LEU A 20 13.17 71.23 -4.50
C LEU A 20 11.91 70.69 -3.81
N VAL A 21 10.97 71.58 -3.47
CA VAL A 21 9.69 71.20 -2.85
C VAL A 21 8.86 70.34 -3.81
N ILE A 22 8.72 70.77 -5.08
CA ILE A 22 7.96 70.02 -6.10
C ILE A 22 8.60 68.64 -6.37
N ALA A 23 9.93 68.57 -6.47
CA ALA A 23 10.65 67.32 -6.68
C ALA A 23 10.43 66.32 -5.52
N ASN A 24 10.45 66.79 -4.27
CA ASN A 24 10.16 65.97 -3.10
C ASN A 24 8.71 65.45 -3.09
N PHE A 25 7.73 66.29 -3.46
CA PHE A 25 6.34 65.84 -3.59
C PHE A 25 6.20 64.74 -4.65
N LEU A 26 6.81 64.90 -5.83
CA LEU A 26 6.77 63.87 -6.87
C LEU A 26 7.41 62.56 -6.40
N LEU A 27 8.55 62.63 -5.70
CA LEU A 27 9.19 61.45 -5.14
C LEU A 27 8.30 60.72 -4.13
N VAL A 28 7.60 61.46 -3.25
CA VAL A 28 6.63 60.90 -2.31
C VAL A 28 5.46 60.25 -3.04
N PHE A 29 4.92 60.89 -4.08
CA PHE A 29 3.83 60.28 -4.87
C PHE A 29 4.26 59.00 -5.59
N VAL A 30 5.46 58.98 -6.19
CA VAL A 30 6.01 57.80 -6.87
C VAL A 30 6.26 56.66 -5.88
N THR A 31 6.84 56.96 -4.71
CA THR A 31 7.07 55.95 -3.68
C THR A 31 5.76 55.38 -3.12
N LEU A 32 4.75 56.22 -2.87
CA LEU A 32 3.42 55.76 -2.49
C LEU A 32 2.80 54.88 -3.58
N ALA A 33 2.87 55.28 -4.85
CA ALA A 33 2.34 54.48 -5.96
C ALA A 33 3.01 53.09 -6.04
N LEU A 34 4.34 53.01 -5.85
CA LEU A 34 5.06 51.75 -5.79
C LEU A 34 4.62 50.87 -4.62
N VAL A 35 4.38 51.45 -3.44
CA VAL A 35 3.85 50.72 -2.27
C VAL A 35 2.44 50.17 -2.56
N PHE A 36 1.58 50.95 -3.22
CA PHE A 36 0.25 50.47 -3.62
C PHE A 36 0.32 49.34 -4.65
N VAL A 37 1.16 49.46 -5.68
CA VAL A 37 1.34 48.44 -6.71
C VAL A 37 1.89 47.14 -6.10
N THR A 38 2.94 47.23 -5.29
CA THR A 38 3.53 46.06 -4.61
C THR A 38 2.55 45.42 -3.63
N GLY A 39 1.78 46.22 -2.87
CA GLY A 39 0.72 45.74 -2.00
C GLY A 39 -0.40 45.02 -2.77
N TYR A 40 -0.82 45.56 -3.92
CA TYR A 40 -1.81 44.94 -4.78
C TYR A 40 -1.32 43.60 -5.35
N TYR A 41 -0.09 43.52 -5.85
CA TYR A 41 0.51 42.25 -6.31
C TYR A 41 0.66 41.24 -5.17
N ALA A 42 1.08 41.66 -3.98
CA ALA A 42 1.14 40.80 -2.80
C ALA A 42 -0.25 40.28 -2.39
N TRP A 43 -1.28 41.11 -2.49
CA TRP A 43 -2.66 40.70 -2.22
C TRP A 43 -3.17 39.70 -3.26
N GLN A 44 -2.94 39.96 -4.55
CA GLN A 44 -3.32 39.04 -5.63
C GLN A 44 -2.62 37.68 -5.49
N THR A 45 -1.31 37.67 -5.23
CA THR A 45 -0.55 36.42 -5.03
C THR A 45 -1.02 35.64 -3.80
N ARG A 46 -1.35 36.30 -2.69
CA ARG A 46 -1.96 35.60 -1.53
C ARG A 46 -3.31 34.97 -1.89
N LYS A 47 -4.13 35.67 -2.68
CA LYS A 47 -5.42 35.16 -3.13
C LYS A 47 -5.26 33.94 -4.05
N THR A 48 -4.32 33.98 -5.00
CA THR A 48 -4.08 32.85 -5.92
C THR A 48 -3.47 31.65 -5.19
N VAL A 49 -2.54 31.85 -4.26
CA VAL A 49 -1.97 30.78 -3.43
C VAL A 49 -3.05 30.12 -2.56
N GLY A 50 -3.98 30.89 -2.00
CA GLY A 50 -5.12 30.36 -1.24
C GLY A 50 -6.02 29.46 -2.09
N VAL A 51 -6.33 29.88 -3.32
CA VAL A 51 -7.13 29.08 -4.27
C VAL A 51 -6.39 27.81 -4.68
N MET A 52 -5.09 27.88 -4.98
CA MET A 52 -4.28 26.71 -5.34
C MET A 52 -4.19 25.69 -4.20
N LYS A 53 -4.03 26.16 -2.95
CA LYS A 53 -4.01 25.28 -1.78
C LYS A 53 -5.35 24.58 -1.59
N TYR A 54 -6.46 25.32 -1.71
CA TYR A 54 -7.80 24.74 -1.63
C TYR A 54 -8.03 23.69 -2.73
N GLN A 55 -7.63 23.98 -3.97
CA GLN A 55 -7.73 23.01 -5.07
C GLN A 55 -6.87 21.76 -4.82
N ALA A 56 -5.66 21.91 -4.27
CA ALA A 56 -4.80 20.79 -3.93
C ALA A 56 -5.40 19.92 -2.82
N ASP A 57 -6.01 20.53 -1.80
CA ASP A 57 -6.69 19.81 -0.71
C ASP A 57 -7.92 19.04 -1.24
N VAL A 58 -8.75 19.67 -2.08
CA VAL A 58 -9.90 19.00 -2.73
C VAL A 58 -9.45 17.84 -3.63
N MET A 59 -8.41 18.03 -4.45
CA MET A 59 -7.88 16.95 -5.29
C MET A 59 -7.33 15.79 -4.46
N LYS A 60 -6.72 16.08 -3.30
CA LYS A 60 -6.22 15.05 -2.40
C LYS A 60 -7.38 14.23 -1.82
N ASP A 61 -8.44 14.89 -1.36
CA ASP A 61 -9.63 14.22 -0.83
C ASP A 61 -10.31 13.35 -1.90
N GLU A 62 -10.45 13.85 -3.13
CA GLU A 62 -10.98 13.08 -4.27
C GLU A 62 -10.12 11.84 -4.58
N VAL A 63 -8.79 11.99 -4.59
CA VAL A 63 -7.85 10.89 -4.81
C VAL A 63 -7.98 9.84 -3.70
N ASP A 64 -8.13 10.24 -2.45
CA ASP A 64 -8.27 9.31 -1.33
C ASP A 64 -9.62 8.57 -1.38
N VAL A 65 -10.71 9.24 -1.77
CA VAL A 65 -12.02 8.59 -2.00
C VAL A 65 -11.95 7.57 -3.14
N MET A 66 -11.31 7.93 -4.27
CA MET A 66 -11.13 7.02 -5.40
C MET A 66 -10.28 5.80 -5.02
N LYS A 67 -9.18 6.00 -4.28
CA LYS A 67 -8.34 4.91 -3.77
C LYS A 67 -9.13 3.96 -2.87
N ASN A 68 -9.90 4.50 -1.91
CA ASN A 68 -10.70 3.68 -1.01
C ASN A 68 -11.73 2.85 -1.78
N THR A 69 -12.40 3.46 -2.77
CA THR A 69 -13.36 2.77 -3.64
C THR A 69 -12.69 1.64 -4.41
N LEU A 70 -11.52 1.90 -5.01
CA LEU A 70 -10.72 0.88 -5.69
C LEU A 70 -10.30 -0.26 -4.75
N PHE A 71 -9.84 0.06 -3.54
CA PHE A 71 -9.46 -0.95 -2.54
C PHE A 71 -10.64 -1.84 -2.16
N HIS A 72 -11.84 -1.26 -2.00
CA HIS A 72 -13.04 -2.02 -1.72
C HIS A 72 -13.41 -2.97 -2.87
N HIS A 73 -13.36 -2.52 -4.13
CA HIS A 73 -13.63 -3.38 -5.28
C HIS A 73 -12.62 -4.53 -5.40
N ILE A 74 -11.32 -4.22 -5.31
CA ILE A 74 -10.27 -5.25 -5.34
C ILE A 74 -10.47 -6.26 -4.21
N LEU A 75 -10.78 -5.78 -3.00
CA LEU A 75 -11.02 -6.65 -1.85
C LEU A 75 -12.25 -7.54 -2.07
N GLU A 76 -13.33 -7.01 -2.61
CA GLU A 76 -14.56 -7.74 -2.89
C GLU A 76 -14.30 -8.88 -3.88
N ASP A 77 -13.54 -8.62 -4.94
CA ASP A 77 -13.21 -9.63 -5.95
C ASP A 77 -12.35 -10.76 -5.37
N ILE A 78 -11.33 -10.42 -4.57
CA ILE A 78 -10.48 -11.42 -3.89
C ILE A 78 -11.31 -12.22 -2.88
N GLN A 79 -12.24 -11.59 -2.18
CA GLN A 79 -13.13 -12.28 -1.26
C GLN A 79 -14.08 -13.23 -1.98
N LYS A 80 -14.62 -12.84 -3.13
CA LYS A 80 -15.44 -13.72 -3.98
C LYS A 80 -14.63 -14.92 -4.45
N GLU A 81 -13.38 -14.72 -4.87
CA GLU A 81 -12.48 -15.82 -5.24
C GLU A 81 -12.23 -16.76 -4.06
N TYR A 82 -11.86 -16.23 -2.89
CA TYR A 82 -11.57 -17.01 -1.68
C TYR A 82 -12.78 -17.81 -1.18
N ARG A 83 -13.96 -17.20 -1.21
CA ARG A 83 -15.23 -17.80 -0.76
C ARG A 83 -15.89 -18.66 -1.82
N SER A 84 -15.30 -18.79 -3.01
CA SER A 84 -15.83 -19.68 -4.04
C SER A 84 -15.89 -21.12 -3.52
N PRO A 85 -16.94 -21.90 -3.86
CA PRO A 85 -17.03 -23.30 -3.42
C PRO A 85 -15.79 -24.14 -3.80
N ARG A 86 -15.20 -23.83 -4.96
CA ARG A 86 -13.98 -24.46 -5.45
C ARG A 86 -12.77 -24.19 -4.54
N MET A 87 -12.56 -22.94 -4.13
CA MET A 87 -11.48 -22.58 -3.23
C MET A 87 -11.67 -23.19 -1.85
N LEU A 88 -12.89 -23.12 -1.29
CA LEU A 88 -13.20 -23.71 0.01
C LEU A 88 -12.95 -25.23 0.02
N LEU A 89 -13.35 -25.94 -1.05
CA LEU A 89 -13.09 -27.36 -1.19
C LEU A 89 -11.59 -27.67 -1.30
N ALA A 90 -10.84 -26.84 -2.03
CA ALA A 90 -9.39 -26.99 -2.18
C ALA A 90 -8.67 -26.77 -0.85
N VAL A 91 -8.97 -25.69 -0.13
CA VAL A 91 -8.41 -25.40 1.21
C VAL A 91 -8.73 -26.54 2.18
N LYS A 92 -9.99 -27.00 2.21
CA LYS A 92 -10.39 -28.14 3.04
C LYS A 92 -9.62 -29.41 2.69
N SER A 93 -9.51 -29.74 1.41
CA SER A 93 -8.85 -30.96 0.95
C SER A 93 -7.35 -30.96 1.28
N LEU A 94 -6.70 -29.80 1.22
CA LEU A 94 -5.31 -29.62 1.66
C LEU A 94 -5.16 -29.83 3.17
N TRP A 95 -6.04 -29.24 3.97
CA TRP A 95 -6.03 -29.46 5.43
C TRP A 95 -6.34 -30.90 5.82
N ASP A 96 -7.30 -31.55 5.16
CA ASP A 96 -7.62 -32.96 5.38
C ASP A 96 -6.41 -33.84 5.06
N PHE A 97 -5.69 -33.52 3.97
CA PHE A 97 -4.46 -34.20 3.58
C PHE A 97 -3.35 -33.99 4.62
N TYR A 98 -3.13 -32.75 5.08
CA TYR A 98 -2.12 -32.43 6.09
C TYR A 98 -2.41 -33.08 7.44
N ARG A 99 -3.65 -33.05 7.93
CA ARG A 99 -4.03 -33.73 9.18
C ARG A 99 -3.78 -35.23 9.13
N LYS A 100 -3.97 -35.85 7.96
CA LYS A 100 -3.77 -37.30 7.79
C LYS A 100 -2.29 -37.71 7.67
N TYR A 101 -1.45 -36.88 7.06
CA TYR A 101 -0.09 -37.28 6.68
C TYR A 101 1.03 -36.33 7.11
N GLY A 102 0.73 -35.19 7.73
CA GLY A 102 1.71 -34.13 8.00
C GLY A 102 1.63 -33.48 9.38
N GLU A 103 0.53 -33.57 10.11
CA GLU A 103 0.40 -32.89 11.42
C GLU A 103 1.39 -33.41 12.47
N ASP A 104 1.54 -34.73 12.57
CA ASP A 104 2.44 -35.40 13.53
C ASP A 104 3.68 -36.02 12.86
N LYS A 105 3.94 -35.69 11.59
CA LYS A 105 4.94 -36.37 10.78
C LYS A 105 6.06 -35.44 10.33
N PRO A 106 7.29 -35.95 10.12
CA PRO A 106 8.35 -35.17 9.51
C PRO A 106 7.96 -34.62 8.14
N GLU A 107 8.47 -33.44 7.80
CA GLU A 107 8.17 -32.75 6.54
C GLU A 107 8.45 -33.63 5.30
N ASP A 108 9.57 -34.36 5.31
CA ASP A 108 9.94 -35.27 4.21
C ASP A 108 8.92 -36.40 3.99
N GLU A 109 8.31 -36.91 5.06
CA GLU A 109 7.29 -37.95 4.96
C GLU A 109 5.99 -37.37 4.38
N PHE A 110 5.58 -36.19 4.86
CA PHE A 110 4.43 -35.46 4.34
C PHE A 110 4.55 -35.18 2.84
N VAL A 111 5.70 -34.65 2.41
CA VAL A 111 6.03 -34.39 1.00
C VAL A 111 6.09 -35.71 0.20
N GLY A 112 6.63 -36.77 0.78
CA GLY A 112 6.66 -38.11 0.16
C GLY A 112 5.27 -38.65 -0.14
N GLU A 113 4.32 -38.51 0.79
CA GLU A 113 2.92 -38.88 0.57
C GLU A 113 2.24 -37.99 -0.48
N TYR A 114 2.57 -36.69 -0.52
CA TYR A 114 2.06 -35.79 -1.55
C TYR A 114 2.50 -36.26 -2.94
N LYS A 115 3.79 -36.61 -3.10
CA LYS A 115 4.33 -37.16 -4.35
C LYS A 115 3.58 -38.43 -4.79
N LYS A 116 3.45 -39.41 -3.89
CA LYS A 116 2.72 -40.66 -4.19
C LYS A 116 1.30 -40.38 -4.64
N ARG A 117 0.63 -39.39 -4.02
CA ARG A 117 -0.72 -39.00 -4.40
C ARG A 117 -0.77 -38.37 -5.78
N CYS A 118 0.14 -37.46 -6.11
CA CYS A 118 0.24 -36.87 -7.45
C CYS A 118 0.48 -37.94 -8.53
N ASP A 119 1.45 -38.84 -8.32
CA ASP A 119 1.76 -39.90 -9.29
C ASP A 119 0.55 -40.84 -9.51
N LYS A 120 -0.26 -41.07 -8.47
CA LYS A 120 -1.51 -41.83 -8.57
C LYS A 120 -2.60 -41.06 -9.32
N ASP A 121 -2.81 -39.79 -8.97
CA ASP A 121 -3.79 -38.91 -9.60
C ASP A 121 -3.49 -38.74 -11.10
N ASP A 122 -2.23 -38.55 -11.49
CA ASP A 122 -1.80 -38.42 -12.89
C ASP A 122 -2.11 -39.68 -13.70
N LYS A 123 -1.79 -40.87 -13.16
CA LYS A 123 -2.15 -42.14 -13.78
C LYS A 123 -3.67 -42.26 -13.93
N TRP A 124 -4.42 -41.93 -12.88
CA TRP A 124 -5.88 -41.99 -12.89
C TRP A 124 -6.49 -41.07 -13.96
N VAL A 125 -5.98 -39.84 -14.10
CA VAL A 125 -6.43 -38.89 -15.13
C VAL A 125 -6.24 -39.43 -16.54
N LEU A 126 -5.13 -40.11 -16.82
CA LEU A 126 -4.86 -40.70 -18.14
C LEU A 126 -5.89 -41.77 -18.54
N PHE A 127 -6.38 -42.55 -17.57
CA PHE A 127 -7.39 -43.59 -17.79
C PHE A 127 -8.82 -43.06 -17.96
N GLN A 128 -9.07 -41.78 -17.67
CA GLN A 128 -10.41 -41.21 -17.83
C GLN A 128 -10.75 -40.87 -19.29
N LYS A 129 -12.04 -40.97 -19.63
CA LYS A 129 -12.57 -40.53 -20.93
C LYS A 129 -12.28 -39.04 -21.14
N LYS A 130 -11.94 -38.64 -22.37
CA LYS A 130 -11.51 -37.27 -22.72
C LYS A 130 -12.46 -36.17 -22.20
N ASN A 131 -13.77 -36.42 -22.26
CA ASN A 131 -14.79 -35.48 -21.79
C ASN A 131 -14.85 -35.31 -20.26
N LYS A 132 -14.35 -36.27 -19.48
CA LYS A 132 -14.31 -36.20 -18.01
C LYS A 132 -12.94 -35.80 -17.47
N ARG A 133 -11.88 -35.86 -18.28
CA ARG A 133 -10.50 -35.60 -17.82
C ARG A 133 -10.36 -34.27 -17.09
N PHE A 134 -11.04 -33.22 -17.57
CA PHE A 134 -10.97 -31.89 -16.96
C PHE A 134 -11.48 -31.90 -15.51
N GLU A 135 -12.67 -32.46 -15.27
CA GLU A 135 -13.26 -32.58 -13.92
C GLU A 135 -12.34 -33.35 -12.96
N PHE A 136 -11.71 -34.42 -13.46
CA PHE A 136 -10.76 -35.20 -12.66
C PHE A 136 -9.48 -34.41 -12.36
N VAL A 137 -8.93 -33.69 -13.34
CA VAL A 137 -7.77 -32.80 -13.12
C VAL A 137 -8.11 -31.75 -12.06
N GLU A 138 -9.31 -31.17 -12.14
CA GLU A 138 -9.73 -30.15 -11.18
C GLU A 138 -9.79 -30.67 -9.73
N ALA A 139 -10.20 -31.94 -9.58
CA ALA A 139 -10.29 -32.63 -8.29
C ALA A 139 -8.96 -33.18 -7.76
N THR A 140 -7.87 -33.12 -8.52
CA THR A 140 -6.56 -33.59 -8.04
C THR A 140 -6.03 -32.72 -6.92
N LEU A 141 -5.29 -33.35 -5.99
CA LEU A 141 -4.63 -32.62 -4.91
C LEU A 141 -3.62 -31.59 -5.47
N HIS A 142 -2.97 -31.92 -6.60
CA HIS A 142 -2.03 -31.04 -7.26
C HIS A 142 -2.70 -29.75 -7.75
N ASN A 143 -3.85 -29.84 -8.41
CA ASN A 143 -4.59 -28.69 -8.91
C ASN A 143 -5.18 -27.84 -7.76
N GLN A 144 -5.74 -28.48 -6.73
CA GLN A 144 -6.21 -27.79 -5.52
C GLN A 144 -5.07 -27.00 -4.86
N ARG A 145 -3.89 -27.60 -4.72
CA ARG A 145 -2.67 -26.91 -4.24
C ARG A 145 -2.30 -25.73 -5.13
N ARG A 146 -2.32 -25.87 -6.46
CA ARG A 146 -2.03 -24.75 -7.39
C ARG A 146 -2.99 -23.59 -7.21
N LEU A 147 -4.29 -23.89 -7.09
CA LEU A 147 -5.33 -22.89 -6.90
C LEU A 147 -5.08 -22.08 -5.63
N VAL A 148 -4.86 -22.76 -4.51
CA VAL A 148 -4.62 -22.12 -3.21
C VAL A 148 -3.28 -21.36 -3.20
N SER A 149 -2.22 -21.95 -3.76
CA SER A 149 -0.90 -21.32 -3.90
C SER A 149 -0.98 -20.02 -4.71
N HIS A 150 -1.65 -20.05 -5.87
CA HIS A 150 -1.82 -18.88 -6.72
C HIS A 150 -2.59 -17.76 -6.02
N PHE A 151 -3.66 -18.09 -5.28
CA PHE A 151 -4.42 -17.11 -4.52
C PHE A 151 -3.55 -16.38 -3.49
N TYR A 152 -2.79 -17.11 -2.66
CA TYR A 152 -1.95 -16.46 -1.65
C TYR A 152 -0.74 -15.73 -2.24
N GLN A 153 -0.22 -16.19 -3.38
CA GLN A 153 0.80 -15.44 -4.14
C GLN A 153 0.23 -14.11 -4.65
N HIS A 154 -0.98 -14.12 -5.22
CA HIS A 154 -1.66 -12.89 -5.65
C HIS A 154 -1.86 -11.94 -4.46
N LEU A 155 -2.35 -12.44 -3.32
CA LEU A 155 -2.52 -11.65 -2.11
C LEU A 155 -1.20 -11.07 -1.59
N ALA A 156 -0.11 -11.85 -1.63
CA ALA A 156 1.22 -11.39 -1.25
C ALA A 156 1.74 -10.27 -2.14
N VAL A 157 1.53 -10.36 -3.46
CA VAL A 157 1.92 -9.33 -4.43
C VAL A 157 1.14 -8.03 -4.20
N LEU A 158 -0.17 -8.11 -3.94
CA LEU A 158 -1.00 -6.94 -3.66
C LEU A 158 -0.55 -6.20 -2.39
N LYS A 159 -0.17 -6.95 -1.35
CA LYS A 159 0.43 -6.41 -0.13
C LYS A 159 1.77 -5.73 -0.43
N GLU A 160 2.69 -6.45 -1.08
CA GLU A 160 4.06 -5.98 -1.34
C GLU A 160 4.07 -4.70 -2.17
N LYS A 161 3.20 -4.62 -3.18
CA LYS A 161 3.02 -3.42 -4.02
C LYS A 161 2.24 -2.29 -3.34
N LYS A 162 1.82 -2.46 -2.08
CA LYS A 162 0.99 -1.52 -1.32
C LYS A 162 -0.29 -1.13 -2.07
N ILE A 163 -0.82 -2.05 -2.89
CA ILE A 163 -2.10 -1.88 -3.58
C ILE A 163 -3.24 -2.06 -2.58
N LEU A 164 -3.10 -3.00 -1.65
CA LEU A 164 -4.04 -3.14 -0.54
C LEU A 164 -3.36 -2.75 0.77
N PRO A 165 -3.99 -1.90 1.59
CA PRO A 165 -3.52 -1.60 2.94
C PRO A 165 -3.43 -2.87 3.81
N GLU A 166 -2.38 -2.98 4.62
CA GLU A 166 -2.14 -4.17 5.45
C GLU A 166 -3.27 -4.41 6.47
N ASP A 167 -3.81 -3.35 7.06
CA ASP A 167 -4.93 -3.40 7.99
C ASP A 167 -6.17 -4.03 7.34
N LEU A 168 -6.42 -3.72 6.06
CA LEU A 168 -7.52 -4.27 5.29
C LEU A 168 -7.32 -5.75 5.00
N ILE A 169 -6.13 -6.16 4.54
CA ILE A 169 -5.79 -7.58 4.29
C ILE A 169 -5.99 -8.39 5.58
N TYR A 170 -5.34 -7.98 6.65
CA TYR A 170 -5.37 -8.73 7.91
C TYR A 170 -6.67 -8.56 8.70
N SER A 171 -7.61 -7.72 8.24
CA SER A 171 -8.99 -7.72 8.73
C SER A 171 -9.81 -8.88 8.18
N LYS A 172 -9.40 -9.46 7.04
CA LYS A 172 -10.16 -10.50 6.32
C LYS A 172 -9.50 -11.87 6.38
N TRP A 173 -8.17 -11.92 6.39
CA TRP A 173 -7.41 -13.16 6.53
C TRP A 173 -6.66 -13.14 7.85
N SER A 174 -7.11 -14.00 8.77
CA SER A 174 -6.50 -14.18 10.08
C SER A 174 -5.20 -14.96 9.97
N GLU A 175 -4.42 -14.97 11.05
CA GLU A 175 -3.24 -15.83 11.15
C GLU A 175 -3.62 -17.31 10.94
N ALA A 176 -4.78 -17.76 11.44
CA ALA A 176 -5.27 -19.12 11.26
C ALA A 176 -5.52 -19.46 9.77
N ASP A 177 -6.08 -18.52 9.00
CA ASP A 177 -6.28 -18.69 7.55
C ASP A 177 -4.94 -18.77 6.82
N LEU A 178 -3.95 -17.99 7.26
CA LEU A 178 -2.63 -17.89 6.62
C LEU A 178 -1.68 -19.03 7.03
N ARG A 179 -1.96 -19.79 8.10
CA ARG A 179 -1.14 -20.93 8.54
C ARG A 179 -1.00 -22.04 7.50
N ILE A 180 -1.88 -22.09 6.49
CA ILE A 180 -1.74 -23.02 5.36
C ILE A 180 -0.44 -22.79 4.58
N ILE A 181 0.06 -21.56 4.56
CA ILE A 181 1.30 -21.18 3.87
C ILE A 181 2.49 -21.96 4.44
N PRO A 182 2.90 -21.76 5.71
CA PRO A 182 4.09 -22.43 6.25
C PRO A 182 3.88 -23.93 6.46
N LYS A 183 2.65 -24.38 6.75
CA LYS A 183 2.39 -25.80 7.07
C LYS A 183 2.25 -26.70 5.85
N ILE A 184 1.67 -26.20 4.77
CA ILE A 184 1.27 -27.03 3.62
C ILE A 184 1.95 -26.54 2.34
N LEU A 185 1.73 -25.28 1.97
CA LEU A 185 2.19 -24.78 0.67
C LEU A 185 3.72 -24.76 0.60
N PHE A 186 4.37 -24.20 1.62
CA PHE A 186 5.81 -23.97 1.59
C PHE A 186 6.63 -25.26 1.47
N PRO A 187 6.39 -26.33 2.26
CA PRO A 187 7.07 -27.62 2.06
C PRO A 187 6.87 -28.21 0.66
N ILE A 188 5.63 -28.17 0.16
CA ILE A 188 5.28 -28.76 -1.14
C ILE A 188 5.94 -27.96 -2.29
N GLU A 189 5.89 -26.63 -2.24
CA GLU A 189 6.49 -25.78 -3.28
C GLU A 189 8.02 -25.91 -3.30
N ASN A 190 8.67 -26.03 -2.14
CA ASN A 190 10.10 -26.30 -2.05
C ASN A 190 10.49 -27.63 -2.69
N TYR A 191 9.73 -28.69 -2.40
CA TYR A 191 9.92 -29.97 -3.06
C TYR A 191 9.74 -29.88 -4.58
N LEU A 192 8.69 -29.19 -5.06
CA LEU A 192 8.43 -29.05 -6.49
C LEU A 192 9.53 -28.27 -7.20
N ARG A 193 10.07 -27.21 -6.58
CA ARG A 193 11.21 -26.45 -7.10
C ARG A 193 12.47 -27.31 -7.20
N ALA A 194 12.76 -28.11 -6.18
CA ALA A 194 13.90 -29.03 -6.19
C ALA A 194 13.79 -30.12 -7.28
N LYS A 195 12.57 -30.49 -7.68
CA LYS A 195 12.32 -31.48 -8.73
C LYS A 195 12.49 -30.94 -10.15
N ILE A 196 12.20 -29.65 -10.37
CA ILE A 196 12.40 -29.02 -11.68
C ILE A 196 13.91 -28.90 -11.87
N HIS A 197 14.50 -29.72 -12.75
CA HIS A 197 15.95 -29.76 -13.05
C HIS A 197 16.51 -28.47 -13.69
N GLU A 198 15.84 -27.32 -13.50
CA GLU A 198 16.43 -26.02 -13.80
C GLU A 198 17.44 -25.68 -12.70
N PRO A 199 18.73 -25.52 -13.01
CA PRO A 199 19.80 -25.42 -12.01
C PRO A 199 19.83 -24.07 -11.24
N LYS A 200 18.71 -23.37 -11.08
CA LYS A 200 18.69 -21.98 -10.57
C LYS A 200 17.50 -21.57 -9.68
N LEU A 201 16.54 -22.44 -9.40
CA LEU A 201 15.46 -22.06 -8.49
C LEU A 201 15.90 -22.31 -7.05
N GLU A 202 16.32 -21.24 -6.38
CA GLU A 202 16.57 -21.27 -4.95
C GLU A 202 15.29 -21.75 -4.20
N PRO A 203 15.46 -22.52 -3.12
CA PRO A 203 14.36 -22.83 -2.21
C PRO A 203 13.63 -21.54 -1.83
N LEU A 204 12.32 -21.62 -1.64
CA LEU A 204 11.63 -20.53 -0.99
C LEU A 204 12.28 -20.36 0.38
N ASP A 205 12.70 -19.14 0.65
CA ASP A 205 13.26 -18.73 1.92
C ASP A 205 12.20 -17.99 2.74
N LYS A 206 12.61 -17.55 3.94
CA LYS A 206 11.75 -16.73 4.80
C LYS A 206 11.48 -15.33 4.21
N GLU A 207 12.29 -14.90 3.24
CA GLU A 207 12.19 -13.60 2.60
C GLU A 207 11.21 -13.57 1.43
N CYS A 208 10.73 -14.73 0.96
CA CYS A 208 9.74 -14.77 -0.10
C CYS A 208 8.43 -14.06 0.32
N SER A 209 7.78 -13.39 -0.64
CA SER A 209 6.58 -12.58 -0.38
C SER A 209 5.47 -13.38 0.29
N LEU A 210 5.37 -14.68 -0.03
CA LEU A 210 4.40 -15.59 0.57
C LEU A 210 4.65 -15.80 2.08
N MET A 211 5.90 -16.03 2.49
CA MET A 211 6.23 -16.18 3.91
C MET A 211 6.09 -14.86 4.66
N LYS A 212 6.52 -13.73 4.05
CA LYS A 212 6.30 -12.38 4.59
C LYS A 212 4.83 -12.06 4.83
N LEU A 213 3.92 -12.57 4.00
CA LEU A 213 2.48 -12.43 4.21
C LEU A 213 2.04 -13.06 5.54
N TYR A 214 2.52 -14.28 5.83
CA TYR A 214 2.24 -14.99 7.08
C TYR A 214 2.91 -14.33 8.29
N GLU A 215 4.21 -14.06 8.24
CA GLU A 215 4.97 -13.53 9.39
C GLU A 215 4.43 -12.16 9.86
N HIS A 216 4.03 -11.28 8.94
CA HIS A 216 3.38 -10.01 9.32
C HIS A 216 2.04 -10.23 10.02
N SER A 217 1.26 -11.25 9.62
CA SER A 217 -0.02 -11.56 10.28
C SER A 217 0.18 -12.00 11.73
N LYS A 218 1.24 -12.80 11.98
CA LYS A 218 1.64 -13.27 13.30
C LYS A 218 2.09 -12.12 14.20
N ASN A 219 3.00 -11.28 13.70
CA ASN A 219 3.53 -10.11 14.43
C ASN A 219 2.46 -9.04 14.74
N ARG A 220 1.33 -9.03 14.02
CA ARG A 220 0.22 -8.12 14.32
C ARG A 220 -0.51 -8.55 15.59
N LEU A 221 -0.79 -9.85 15.76
CA LEU A 221 -1.46 -10.37 16.95
C LEU A 221 -0.64 -10.13 18.23
N GLU A 222 0.68 -10.22 18.14
CA GLU A 222 1.57 -9.93 19.27
C GLU A 222 1.51 -8.46 19.72
N ARG A 223 1.26 -7.52 18.79
CA ARG A 223 1.16 -6.08 19.06
C ARG A 223 -0.19 -5.65 19.64
N VAL A 224 -1.24 -6.45 19.42
CA VAL A 224 -2.60 -6.16 19.92
C VAL A 224 -2.85 -6.82 21.29
N LYS A 225 -1.81 -7.33 21.97
CA LYS A 225 -1.96 -7.83 23.33
C LYS A 225 -2.59 -6.75 24.21
N PRO A 226 -3.72 -7.05 24.88
CA PRO A 226 -4.43 -6.07 25.68
C PRO A 226 -3.47 -5.55 26.76
N ILE A 227 -3.51 -4.24 26.99
CA ILE A 227 -2.93 -3.64 28.19
C ILE A 227 -3.78 -4.22 29.34
N VAL A 228 -3.26 -5.26 29.98
CA VAL A 228 -3.85 -5.88 31.18
C VAL A 228 -3.55 -5.00 32.38
#